data_AF-A0A9R0EN37-F1
#
_entry.id   AF-A0A9R0EN37-F1
#
_cell.length_a   1.000
_cell.length_b   1.000
_cell.length_c   1.000
_cell.angle_alpha   90.00
_cell.angle_beta   90.00
_cell.angle_gamma   90.00
#
_symmetry.space_group_name_H-M   'P 1'
#
loop_
_entity.id
_entity.type
_entity.pdbx_description
1 polymer ?
#
loop_
_entity_poly.entity_id
_entity_poly.type
_entity_poly.pdbx_seq_one_letter_code
_entity_poly.pdbx_strand_id
1 'polypeptide(L)'
;MVKMLFNNSTALLVIISILGVFCDNETEDLVDCPGTETPPYISPTDLKQLTIYVQGKPSILWPKTKYNYYQMKEMAKDPWIDWRKPTMMYVGGFLDSPQYPFALSIGVVYKKLGYNVFLLDTNPFTTFAYAVAANNIRTIGKHVAEMLVTLTKYGLNPKKLELVGLSLGGHTMSFIAKHYKQQTGTKISRLTGLDPSGPCFRNLGPNDRLDESDADFVDVIDTNIDGYGMAAPVGHVNFYVNGGEFQPGDIFWAPCDVICSHIRAFTIWIAALLNPNSFIAMKCDSVQEARNKDCFDKNPPVTNIVGLNTDKNVHGIFYLATSNNFPYFMGLKGLKKEFEFFDSKLNLSKRTSLSYF
;
A
#
# COMPACT_ATOMS: atom_id res chain seq x y z
N MET A 1 13.20 -11.77 14.22
CA MET A 1 12.10 -10.96 14.77
C MET A 1 10.98 -10.70 13.74
N VAL A 2 11.27 -10.30 12.48
CA VAL A 2 10.24 -10.22 11.41
C VAL A 2 9.68 -11.60 11.01
N LYS A 3 10.54 -12.64 10.96
CA LYS A 3 10.15 -14.04 10.73
C LYS A 3 9.18 -14.60 11.79
N MET A 4 9.07 -13.95 12.96
CA MET A 4 8.15 -14.35 14.05
C MET A 4 6.77 -13.71 13.93
N LEU A 5 6.60 -12.62 13.17
CA LEU A 5 5.33 -11.90 13.07
C LEU A 5 4.30 -12.62 12.16
N PHE A 6 4.78 -13.52 11.29
CA PHE A 6 3.92 -14.23 10.33
C PHE A 6 3.66 -15.70 10.70
N ASN A 7 4.09 -16.14 11.89
CA ASN A 7 4.04 -17.56 12.29
C ASN A 7 3.06 -17.87 13.43
N ASN A 8 2.13 -16.96 13.75
CA ASN A 8 1.22 -17.14 14.89
C ASN A 8 -0.26 -16.93 14.51
N SER A 9 -1.11 -17.76 15.13
CA SER A 9 -2.56 -17.95 14.97
C SER A 9 -3.44 -16.69 15.07
N THR A 10 -2.86 -15.52 15.35
CA THR A 10 -3.55 -14.22 15.39
C THR A 10 -3.90 -13.71 13.98
N ALA A 11 -3.08 -14.05 12.96
CA ALA A 11 -3.41 -13.77 11.57
C ALA A 11 -4.68 -14.52 11.13
N LEU A 12 -4.90 -15.72 11.67
CA LEU A 12 -6.06 -16.56 11.37
C LEU A 12 -7.38 -15.96 11.89
N LEU A 13 -7.37 -15.28 13.04
CA LEU A 13 -8.56 -14.61 13.60
C LEU A 13 -8.97 -13.35 12.82
N VAL A 14 -7.99 -12.63 12.27
CA VAL A 14 -8.25 -11.51 11.33
C VAL A 14 -8.79 -12.05 10.01
N ILE A 15 -8.27 -13.18 9.53
CA ILE A 15 -8.77 -13.86 8.33
C ILE A 15 -10.21 -14.35 8.51
N ILE A 16 -10.59 -14.92 9.67
CA ILE A 16 -11.96 -15.41 9.92
C ILE A 16 -12.98 -14.27 9.96
N SER A 17 -12.61 -13.10 10.49
CA SER A 17 -13.48 -11.92 10.50
C SER A 17 -13.60 -11.26 9.13
N ILE A 18 -12.56 -11.35 8.29
CA ILE A 18 -12.61 -10.94 6.88
C ILE A 18 -13.48 -11.91 6.06
N LEU A 19 -13.28 -13.22 6.21
CA LEU A 19 -14.03 -14.25 5.46
C LEU A 19 -15.53 -14.25 5.78
N GLY A 20 -15.93 -13.94 7.02
CA GLY A 20 -17.34 -13.83 7.40
C GLY A 20 -18.12 -12.71 6.70
N VAL A 21 -17.43 -11.72 6.12
CA VAL A 21 -18.04 -10.60 5.39
C VAL A 21 -18.17 -10.87 3.89
N PHE A 22 -17.44 -11.87 3.35
CA PHE A 22 -17.41 -12.18 1.91
C PHE A 22 -18.15 -13.47 1.54
N CYS A 23 -18.93 -14.06 2.44
CA CYS A 23 -19.70 -15.29 2.17
C CYS A 23 -21.06 -15.08 1.50
N ASP A 24 -21.50 -13.84 1.28
CA ASP A 24 -22.72 -13.57 0.53
C ASP A 24 -22.41 -13.23 -0.93
N ASN A 25 -23.23 -13.77 -1.84
CA ASN A 25 -23.15 -13.72 -3.31
C ASN A 25 -23.28 -12.30 -3.92
N GLU A 26 -22.75 -11.24 -3.29
CA GLU A 26 -22.82 -9.84 -3.75
C GLU A 26 -21.58 -9.40 -4.54
N THR A 27 -21.06 -10.26 -5.42
CA THR A 27 -19.85 -9.91 -6.21
C THR A 27 -20.13 -8.95 -7.37
N GLU A 28 -21.38 -8.83 -7.84
CA GLU A 28 -21.77 -7.88 -8.89
C GLU A 28 -22.07 -6.46 -8.35
N ASP A 29 -22.55 -6.31 -7.12
CA ASP A 29 -22.94 -5.00 -6.54
C ASP A 29 -21.76 -4.14 -6.02
N LEU A 30 -20.57 -4.75 -5.86
CA LEU A 30 -19.37 -4.07 -5.37
C LEU A 30 -18.48 -3.47 -6.48
N VAL A 31 -18.88 -3.62 -7.76
CA VAL A 31 -18.09 -3.08 -8.88
C VAL A 31 -18.10 -1.56 -8.87
N ASP A 32 -19.28 -0.95 -8.75
CA ASP A 32 -19.45 0.51 -8.80
C ASP A 32 -19.98 1.11 -7.48
N CYS A 33 -20.42 0.28 -6.53
CA CYS A 33 -20.96 0.69 -5.23
C CYS A 33 -22.01 1.83 -5.35
N PRO A 34 -23.09 1.62 -6.14
CA PRO A 34 -24.09 2.65 -6.44
C PRO A 34 -24.78 3.16 -5.17
N GLY A 35 -25.05 4.47 -5.09
CA GLY A 35 -25.66 5.11 -3.91
C GLY A 35 -24.67 5.66 -2.89
N THR A 36 -23.37 5.61 -3.17
CA THR A 36 -22.29 6.19 -2.34
C THR A 36 -21.86 7.60 -2.78
N GLU A 37 -22.65 8.27 -3.62
CA GLU A 37 -22.26 9.56 -4.24
C GLU A 37 -22.29 10.76 -3.29
N THR A 38 -23.00 10.66 -2.16
CA THR A 38 -23.00 11.71 -1.13
C THR A 38 -21.97 11.37 -0.06
N PRO A 39 -20.89 12.18 0.09
CA PRO A 39 -19.92 11.97 1.14
C PRO A 39 -20.62 12.05 2.51
N PRO A 40 -20.39 11.09 3.40
CA PRO A 40 -21.08 11.03 4.67
C PRO A 40 -20.61 12.18 5.55
N TYR A 41 -21.54 12.79 6.28
CA TYR A 41 -21.22 13.81 7.27
C TYR A 41 -20.67 13.16 8.54
N ILE A 42 -19.48 13.55 8.97
CA ILE A 42 -18.90 13.13 10.25
C ILE A 42 -19.18 14.22 11.29
N SER A 43 -19.88 13.87 12.37
CA SER A 43 -20.25 14.85 13.40
C SER A 43 -19.00 15.38 14.13
N PRO A 44 -19.04 16.61 14.69
CA PRO A 44 -17.94 17.13 15.51
C PRO A 44 -17.56 16.21 16.68
N THR A 45 -18.52 15.46 17.22
CA THR A 45 -18.27 14.48 18.28
C THR A 45 -17.51 13.26 17.74
N ASP A 46 -17.91 12.76 16.57
CA ASP A 46 -17.28 11.59 15.95
C ASP A 46 -15.86 11.89 15.42
N LEU A 47 -15.56 13.14 15.06
CA LEU A 47 -14.19 13.56 14.73
C LEU A 47 -13.18 13.29 15.85
N LYS A 48 -13.61 13.12 17.10
CA LYS A 48 -12.72 12.70 18.21
C LYS A 48 -12.18 11.27 18.03
N GLN A 49 -12.86 10.44 17.24
CA GLN A 49 -12.44 9.07 16.94
C GLN A 49 -11.37 9.03 15.84
N LEU A 50 -11.34 10.04 14.96
CA LEU A 50 -10.31 10.20 13.96
C LEU A 50 -9.00 10.63 14.63
N THR A 51 -8.04 9.72 14.69
CA THR A 51 -6.83 9.92 15.49
C THR A 51 -5.55 9.56 14.74
N ILE A 52 -4.45 10.20 15.13
CA ILE A 52 -3.10 9.87 14.69
C ILE A 52 -2.32 9.38 15.90
N TYR A 53 -1.65 8.24 15.73
CA TYR A 53 -0.65 7.76 16.68
C TYR A 53 0.73 8.20 16.24
N VAL A 54 1.45 8.89 17.12
CA VAL A 54 2.86 9.22 16.93
C VAL A 54 3.71 8.06 17.44
N GLN A 55 4.49 7.44 16.55
CA GLN A 55 5.40 6.37 16.94
C GLN A 55 6.65 6.96 17.61
N GLY A 56 6.86 6.54 18.87
CA GLY A 56 8.06 6.86 19.64
C GLY A 56 9.28 6.06 19.19
N LYS A 57 9.80 5.19 20.05
CA LYS A 57 10.97 4.36 19.73
C LYS A 57 10.64 3.29 18.65
N PRO A 58 11.64 2.79 17.92
CA PRO A 58 11.47 1.73 16.90
C PRO A 58 11.22 0.35 17.55
N SER A 59 10.12 0.22 18.29
CA SER A 59 9.74 -1.01 18.97
C SER A 59 8.23 -1.15 19.05
N ILE A 60 7.76 -2.39 18.87
CA ILE A 60 6.34 -2.77 18.93
C ILE A 60 5.75 -2.64 20.34
N LEU A 61 6.58 -2.86 21.37
CA LEU A 61 6.20 -2.82 22.78
C LEU A 61 6.15 -1.40 23.36
N TRP A 62 6.63 -0.39 22.63
CA TRP A 62 6.69 0.96 23.16
C TRP A 62 5.36 1.69 22.94
N PRO A 63 4.89 2.45 23.94
CA PRO A 63 3.64 3.18 23.83
C PRO A 63 3.73 4.22 22.71
N LYS A 64 2.60 4.39 22.03
CA LYS A 64 2.39 5.43 21.02
C LYS A 64 1.56 6.53 21.65
N THR A 65 1.87 7.79 21.36
CA THR A 65 1.01 8.90 21.80
C THR A 65 -0.14 9.07 20.83
N LYS A 66 -1.37 9.08 21.32
CA LYS A 66 -2.59 9.21 20.51
C LYS A 66 -3.10 10.66 20.56
N TYR A 67 -3.39 11.23 19.40
CA TYR A 67 -3.96 12.57 19.26
C TYR A 67 -5.19 12.51 18.35
N ASN A 68 -6.31 13.08 18.77
CA ASN A 68 -7.50 13.19 17.93
C ASN A 68 -7.48 14.44 17.04
N TYR A 69 -8.46 14.55 16.14
CA TYR A 69 -8.67 15.67 15.22
C TYR A 69 -8.42 17.07 15.81
N TYR A 70 -8.87 17.33 17.05
CA TYR A 70 -8.75 18.65 17.68
C TYR A 70 -7.41 18.91 18.36
N GLN A 71 -6.51 17.93 18.41
CA GLN A 71 -5.27 17.97 19.19
C GLN A 71 -4.00 18.16 18.35
N MET A 72 -4.12 18.70 17.13
CA MET A 72 -2.97 18.86 16.22
C MET A 72 -1.92 19.83 16.76
N LYS A 73 -2.32 20.84 17.53
CA LYS A 73 -1.39 21.79 18.16
C LYS A 73 -0.57 21.12 19.27
N GLU A 74 -1.19 20.23 20.02
CA GLU A 74 -0.57 19.42 21.07
C GLU A 74 0.34 18.36 20.45
N MET A 75 -0.15 17.67 19.42
CA MET A 75 0.62 16.69 18.64
C MET A 75 1.88 17.33 18.06
N ALA A 76 1.81 18.57 17.57
CA ALA A 76 2.97 19.23 16.98
C ALA A 76 4.14 19.48 17.96
N LYS A 77 3.88 19.33 19.27
CA LYS A 77 4.86 19.45 20.35
C LYS A 77 5.28 18.08 20.91
N ASP A 78 4.82 16.97 20.32
CA ASP A 78 5.21 15.63 20.76
C ASP A 78 6.75 15.49 20.69
N PRO A 79 7.40 15.02 21.77
CA PRO A 79 8.86 14.97 21.85
C PRO A 79 9.51 14.00 20.84
N TRP A 80 8.73 13.14 20.18
CA TRP A 80 9.21 12.20 19.17
C TRP A 80 9.15 12.74 17.74
N ILE A 81 8.68 13.98 17.56
CA ILE A 81 8.64 14.67 16.28
C ILE A 81 9.83 15.64 16.17
N ASP A 82 10.61 15.48 15.10
CA ASP A 82 11.64 16.43 14.68
C ASP A 82 11.29 16.92 13.28
N TRP A 83 10.77 18.14 13.17
CA TRP A 83 10.30 18.74 11.92
C TRP A 83 11.40 18.94 10.85
N ARG A 84 12.68 18.75 11.20
CA ARG A 84 13.77 18.75 10.21
C ARG A 84 13.82 17.44 9.40
N LYS A 85 13.31 16.35 9.97
CA LYS A 85 13.29 14.99 9.39
C LYS A 85 12.08 14.79 8.47
N PRO A 86 12.14 13.82 7.54
CA PRO A 86 10.97 13.43 6.77
C PRO A 86 9.90 12.80 7.66
N THR A 87 8.65 12.93 7.24
CA THR A 87 7.48 12.39 7.94
C THR A 87 6.79 11.40 7.05
N MET A 88 6.55 10.19 7.56
CA MET A 88 5.72 9.17 6.92
C MET A 88 4.41 9.04 7.69
N MET A 89 3.29 9.09 6.98
CA MET A 89 2.00 8.68 7.52
C MET A 89 1.54 7.37 6.86
N TYR A 90 1.27 6.36 7.67
CA TYR A 90 0.67 5.11 7.21
C TYR A 90 -0.85 5.21 7.31
N VAL A 91 -1.53 4.76 6.25
CA VAL A 91 -2.98 4.69 6.16
C VAL A 91 -3.37 3.23 5.89
N GLY A 92 -4.03 2.62 6.88
CA GLY A 92 -4.46 1.23 6.80
C GLY A 92 -5.60 0.99 5.81
N GLY A 93 -5.81 -0.27 5.46
CA GLY A 93 -6.91 -0.73 4.61
C GLY A 93 -8.23 -0.91 5.36
N PHE A 94 -9.17 -1.61 4.72
CA PHE A 94 -10.43 -2.01 5.33
C PHE A 94 -10.17 -2.82 6.61
N LEU A 95 -10.85 -2.47 7.70
CA LEU A 95 -10.70 -3.07 9.03
C LEU A 95 -9.30 -2.95 9.68
N ASP A 96 -8.33 -2.27 9.08
CA ASP A 96 -7.00 -2.10 9.67
C ASP A 96 -7.01 -1.05 10.80
N SER A 97 -6.03 -1.11 11.70
CA SER A 97 -5.87 -0.20 12.82
C SER A 97 -4.40 -0.01 13.17
N PRO A 98 -3.99 1.15 13.71
CA PRO A 98 -2.66 1.35 14.27
C PRO A 98 -2.27 0.38 15.40
N GLN A 99 -3.20 -0.41 15.94
CA GLN A 99 -2.93 -1.44 16.95
C GLN A 99 -2.62 -2.80 16.33
N TYR A 100 -2.82 -2.97 15.03
CA TYR A 100 -2.61 -4.23 14.32
C TYR A 100 -1.22 -4.37 13.72
N PRO A 101 -0.80 -5.60 13.34
CA PRO A 101 0.58 -5.89 12.95
C PRO A 101 1.11 -5.08 11.76
N PHE A 102 0.27 -4.70 10.79
CA PHE A 102 0.71 -3.93 9.62
C PHE A 102 1.21 -2.55 10.04
N ALA A 103 0.37 -1.72 10.66
CA ALA A 103 0.76 -0.41 11.15
C ALA A 103 1.92 -0.45 12.17
N LEU A 104 1.94 -1.46 13.04
CA LEU A 104 3.03 -1.68 14.00
C LEU A 104 4.37 -1.94 13.30
N SER A 105 4.39 -2.86 12.33
CA SER A 105 5.62 -3.27 11.66
C SER A 105 6.19 -2.15 10.77
N ILE A 106 5.36 -1.49 9.96
CA ILE A 106 5.79 -0.39 9.11
C ILE A 106 6.28 0.80 9.94
N GLY A 107 5.60 1.10 11.05
CA GLY A 107 6.01 2.18 11.95
C GLY A 107 7.39 1.95 12.56
N VAL A 108 7.71 0.71 12.96
CA VAL A 108 9.06 0.35 13.44
C VAL A 108 10.12 0.50 12.36
N VAL A 109 9.83 0.04 11.13
CA VAL A 109 10.79 0.13 10.01
C VAL A 109 11.09 1.58 9.67
N TYR A 110 10.08 2.43 9.46
CA TYR A 110 10.30 3.83 9.15
C TYR A 110 10.96 4.61 10.28
N LYS A 111 10.68 4.28 11.55
CA LYS A 111 11.38 4.91 12.67
C LYS A 111 12.88 4.58 12.67
N LYS A 112 13.27 3.35 12.30
CA LYS A 112 14.69 2.98 12.12
C LYS A 112 15.34 3.72 10.94
N LEU A 113 14.57 4.02 9.90
CA LEU A 113 15.00 4.84 8.76
C LEU A 113 15.09 6.34 9.10
N GLY A 114 14.77 6.74 10.33
CA GLY A 114 14.93 8.11 10.80
C GLY A 114 13.75 9.04 10.50
N TYR A 115 12.57 8.50 10.22
CA TYR A 115 11.37 9.30 9.95
C TYR A 115 10.64 9.71 11.24
N ASN A 116 9.90 10.82 11.17
CA ASN A 116 8.70 10.99 11.99
C ASN A 116 7.63 10.03 11.46
N VAL A 117 6.92 9.34 12.34
CA VAL A 117 6.00 8.27 11.93
C VAL A 117 4.63 8.52 12.54
N PHE A 118 3.66 8.73 11.66
CA PHE A 118 2.25 8.91 11.97
C PHE A 118 1.49 7.67 11.52
N LEU A 119 0.70 7.07 12.40
CA LEU A 119 -0.17 5.95 12.05
C LEU A 119 -1.61 6.45 12.18
N LEU A 120 -2.29 6.63 11.05
CA LEU A 120 -3.65 7.13 11.01
C LEU A 120 -4.64 6.03 11.39
N ASP A 121 -5.54 6.34 12.32
CA ASP A 121 -6.61 5.44 12.74
C ASP A 121 -7.92 5.81 12.04
N THR A 122 -8.18 5.12 10.94
CA THR A 122 -9.47 5.20 10.23
C THR A 122 -10.44 4.10 10.64
N ASN A 123 -9.99 3.17 11.51
CA ASN A 123 -10.74 1.97 11.87
C ASN A 123 -12.19 2.26 12.31
N PRO A 124 -12.46 3.26 13.19
CA PRO A 124 -13.82 3.53 13.64
C PRO A 124 -14.81 3.90 12.53
N PHE A 125 -14.31 4.28 11.36
CA PHE A 125 -15.11 4.66 10.19
C PHE A 125 -15.08 3.60 9.08
N THR A 126 -14.31 2.53 9.24
CA THR A 126 -14.12 1.48 8.22
C THR A 126 -14.53 0.10 8.73
N THR A 127 -15.18 -0.01 9.88
CA THR A 127 -15.78 -1.27 10.41
C THR A 127 -17.21 -1.52 9.96
N PHE A 128 -17.66 -0.84 8.91
CA PHE A 128 -18.99 -0.99 8.31
C PHE A 128 -18.92 -1.90 7.07
N ALA A 129 -20.06 -2.13 6.41
CA ALA A 129 -20.08 -2.75 5.09
C ALA A 129 -19.10 -2.04 4.13
N TYR A 130 -18.46 -2.81 3.24
CA TYR A 130 -17.34 -2.32 2.44
C TYR A 130 -17.69 -1.07 1.62
N ALA A 131 -18.84 -1.05 0.95
CA ALA A 131 -19.30 0.11 0.17
C ALA A 131 -19.44 1.38 1.03
N VAL A 132 -19.92 1.23 2.28
CA VAL A 132 -20.02 2.35 3.23
C VAL A 132 -18.63 2.82 3.66
N ALA A 133 -17.72 1.89 3.96
CA ALA A 133 -16.34 2.23 4.28
C ALA A 133 -15.64 2.95 3.11
N ALA A 134 -15.84 2.49 1.88
CA ALA A 134 -15.32 3.11 0.66
C ALA A 134 -15.87 4.53 0.43
N ASN A 135 -17.12 4.79 0.80
CA ASN A 135 -17.66 6.15 0.79
C ASN A 135 -17.05 7.02 1.91
N ASN A 136 -16.97 6.48 3.13
CA ASN A 136 -16.49 7.20 4.32
C ASN A 136 -15.09 7.79 4.13
N ILE A 137 -14.19 7.09 3.40
CA ILE A 137 -12.82 7.56 3.22
C ILE A 137 -12.70 8.89 2.47
N ARG A 138 -13.71 9.28 1.68
CA ARG A 138 -13.78 10.58 1.00
C ARG A 138 -13.81 11.72 2.04
N THR A 139 -14.76 11.65 2.97
CA THR A 139 -14.88 12.64 4.05
C THR A 139 -13.73 12.55 5.05
N ILE A 140 -13.26 11.34 5.38
CA ILE A 140 -12.07 11.17 6.24
C ILE A 140 -10.86 11.87 5.61
N GLY A 141 -10.65 11.72 4.30
CA GLY A 141 -9.55 12.35 3.59
C GLY A 141 -9.54 13.87 3.76
N LYS A 142 -10.72 14.51 3.65
CA LYS A 142 -10.89 15.94 3.92
C LYS A 142 -10.45 16.33 5.33
N HIS A 143 -10.94 15.63 6.36
CA HIS A 143 -10.63 15.98 7.75
C HIS A 143 -9.17 15.72 8.11
N VAL A 144 -8.57 14.65 7.60
CA VAL A 144 -7.14 14.42 7.82
C VAL A 144 -6.29 15.46 7.07
N ALA A 145 -6.74 15.94 5.90
CA ALA A 145 -6.09 17.08 5.24
C ALA A 145 -6.12 18.34 6.12
N GLU A 146 -7.26 18.65 6.77
CA GLU A 146 -7.37 19.77 7.73
C GLU A 146 -6.41 19.60 8.93
N MET A 147 -6.25 18.37 9.41
CA MET A 147 -5.25 18.04 10.46
C MET A 147 -3.82 18.32 9.98
N LEU A 148 -3.45 17.87 8.78
CA LEU A 148 -2.12 18.09 8.19
C LEU A 148 -1.85 19.58 7.87
N VAL A 149 -2.87 20.31 7.40
CA VAL A 149 -2.81 21.77 7.20
C VAL A 149 -2.51 22.47 8.52
N THR A 150 -3.12 22.02 9.61
CA THR A 150 -2.83 22.55 10.94
C THR A 150 -1.38 22.27 11.33
N LEU A 151 -0.89 21.04 11.17
CA LEU A 151 0.50 20.69 11.46
C LEU A 151 1.51 21.46 10.59
N THR A 152 1.13 21.84 9.37
CA THR A 152 1.98 22.66 8.49
C THR A 152 2.31 24.01 9.11
N LYS A 153 1.37 24.60 9.86
CA LYS A 153 1.56 25.84 10.62
C LYS A 153 2.57 25.69 11.78
N TYR A 154 2.89 24.46 12.18
CA TYR A 154 3.79 24.13 13.28
C TYR A 154 5.11 23.46 12.85
N GLY A 155 5.36 23.35 11.55
CA GLY A 155 6.66 22.88 11.03
C GLY A 155 6.60 21.65 10.13
N LEU A 156 5.44 21.01 9.96
CA LEU A 156 5.31 19.95 8.96
C LEU A 156 5.56 20.51 7.56
N ASN A 157 6.60 20.02 6.89
CA ASN A 157 6.91 20.42 5.52
C ASN A 157 6.25 19.42 4.53
N PRO A 158 5.30 19.84 3.67
CA PRO A 158 4.65 18.95 2.71
C PRO A 158 5.62 18.32 1.71
N LYS A 159 6.76 18.97 1.41
CA LYS A 159 7.81 18.43 0.52
C LYS A 159 8.68 17.36 1.17
N LYS A 160 8.50 17.14 2.48
CA LYS A 160 9.11 16.04 3.26
C LYS A 160 8.06 15.09 3.84
N LEU A 161 6.80 15.20 3.39
CA LEU A 161 5.71 14.34 3.81
C LEU A 161 5.48 13.24 2.77
N GLU A 162 5.46 12.00 3.24
CA GLU A 162 5.15 10.81 2.46
C GLU A 162 3.94 10.10 3.07
N LEU A 163 2.97 9.69 2.25
CA LEU A 163 1.86 8.85 2.69
C LEU A 163 2.01 7.45 2.09
N VAL A 164 1.79 6.42 2.89
CA VAL A 164 1.79 5.02 2.44
C VAL A 164 0.43 4.41 2.76
N GLY A 165 -0.30 3.97 1.73
CA GLY A 165 -1.66 3.47 1.86
C GLY A 165 -1.77 2.02 1.41
N LEU A 166 -2.29 1.14 2.26
CA LEU A 166 -2.58 -0.27 1.90
C LEU A 166 -4.06 -0.42 1.52
N SER A 167 -4.35 -1.14 0.43
CA SER A 167 -5.73 -1.48 0.05
C SER A 167 -6.59 -0.20 -0.07
N LEU A 168 -7.72 -0.15 0.64
CA LEU A 168 -8.58 1.04 0.76
C LEU A 168 -7.82 2.28 1.23
N GLY A 169 -6.78 2.11 2.04
CA GLY A 169 -5.88 3.18 2.49
C GLY A 169 -5.14 3.88 1.36
N GLY A 170 -4.93 3.21 0.23
CA GLY A 170 -4.38 3.81 -0.99
C GLY A 170 -5.26 4.92 -1.55
N HIS A 171 -6.58 4.74 -1.51
CA HIS A 171 -7.54 5.79 -1.89
C HIS A 171 -7.73 6.83 -0.80
N THR A 172 -7.73 6.41 0.47
CA THR A 172 -7.80 7.36 1.59
C THR A 172 -6.65 8.38 1.53
N MET A 173 -5.40 7.92 1.31
CA MET A 173 -4.26 8.84 1.19
C MET A 173 -4.35 9.77 -0.03
N SER A 174 -4.97 9.32 -1.12
CA SER A 174 -5.26 10.15 -2.30
C SER A 174 -6.23 11.28 -1.94
N PHE A 175 -7.35 10.97 -1.28
CA PHE A 175 -8.30 12.00 -0.84
C PHE A 175 -7.67 12.99 0.15
N ILE A 176 -6.79 12.52 1.04
CA ILE A 176 -5.98 13.39 1.91
C ILE A 176 -5.15 14.37 1.07
N ALA A 177 -4.41 13.87 0.09
CA ALA A 177 -3.52 14.68 -0.73
C ALA A 177 -4.28 15.69 -1.60
N LYS A 178 -5.40 15.29 -2.21
CA LYS A 178 -6.29 16.16 -2.99
C LYS A 178 -6.83 17.31 -2.17
N HIS A 179 -7.41 17.02 -1.01
CA HIS A 179 -7.95 18.05 -0.14
C HIS A 179 -6.85 18.93 0.48
N TYR A 180 -5.68 18.37 0.77
CA TYR A 180 -4.53 19.15 1.22
C TYR A 180 -4.09 20.15 0.15
N LYS A 181 -3.95 19.71 -1.11
CA LYS A 181 -3.62 20.57 -2.25
C LYS A 181 -4.70 21.63 -2.48
N GLN A 182 -5.98 21.26 -2.37
CA GLN A 182 -7.10 22.20 -2.51
C GLN A 182 -7.04 23.33 -1.46
N GLN A 183 -6.66 23.01 -0.21
CA GLN A 183 -6.59 23.98 0.87
C GLN A 183 -5.32 24.83 0.88
N THR A 184 -4.20 24.28 0.38
CA THR A 184 -2.86 24.91 0.52
C THR A 184 -2.24 25.35 -0.79
N GLY A 185 -2.78 24.94 -1.94
CA GLY A 185 -2.14 25.05 -3.25
C GLY A 185 -0.89 24.18 -3.42
N THR A 186 -0.53 23.36 -2.44
CA THR A 186 0.74 22.61 -2.41
C THR A 186 0.52 21.11 -2.46
N LYS A 187 1.22 20.42 -3.36
CA LYS A 187 1.26 18.95 -3.41
C LYS A 187 2.15 18.37 -2.32
N ILE A 188 1.74 17.23 -1.77
CA ILE A 188 2.53 16.35 -0.89
C ILE A 188 3.66 15.71 -1.70
N SER A 189 4.79 15.39 -1.05
CA SER A 189 6.00 14.90 -1.72
C SER A 189 5.83 13.53 -2.39
N ARG A 190 5.25 12.55 -1.69
CA ARG A 190 5.10 11.19 -2.19
C ARG A 190 3.86 10.50 -1.67
N LEU A 191 3.17 9.77 -2.55
CA LEU A 191 2.21 8.74 -2.17
C LEU A 191 2.73 7.39 -2.64
N THR A 192 2.65 6.37 -1.79
CA THR A 192 2.96 4.98 -2.15
C THR A 192 1.73 4.11 -1.93
N GLY A 193 1.15 3.62 -3.02
CA GLY A 193 0.00 2.73 -3.01
C GLY A 193 0.43 1.28 -2.92
N LEU A 194 -0.03 0.56 -1.90
CA LEU A 194 0.22 -0.87 -1.72
C LEU A 194 -1.06 -1.62 -2.07
N ASP A 195 -1.10 -2.15 -3.28
CA ASP A 195 -2.24 -2.82 -3.91
C ASP A 195 -3.57 -2.08 -3.67
N PRO A 196 -3.73 -0.85 -4.19
CA PRO A 196 -4.93 -0.04 -3.98
C PRO A 196 -6.21 -0.78 -4.39
N SER A 197 -7.27 -0.67 -3.59
CA SER A 197 -8.44 -1.53 -3.75
C SER A 197 -9.25 -1.24 -5.02
N GLY A 198 -9.56 -2.27 -5.80
CA GLY A 198 -10.40 -2.15 -7.00
C GLY A 198 -11.91 -2.02 -6.76
N PRO A 199 -12.55 -2.77 -5.84
CA PRO A 199 -13.99 -2.65 -5.59
C PRO A 199 -14.38 -1.21 -5.24
N CYS A 200 -15.46 -0.69 -5.82
CA CYS A 200 -15.88 0.71 -5.79
C CYS A 200 -14.95 1.74 -6.49
N PHE A 201 -13.78 1.39 -7.04
CA PHE A 201 -12.82 2.37 -7.59
C PHE A 201 -12.37 2.11 -9.04
N ARG A 202 -12.44 0.88 -9.55
CA ARG A 202 -11.91 0.50 -10.88
C ARG A 202 -12.41 1.41 -12.01
N ASN A 203 -13.69 1.76 -11.99
CA ASN A 203 -14.34 2.54 -13.04
C ASN A 203 -14.35 4.05 -12.76
N LEU A 204 -13.77 4.49 -11.66
CA LEU A 204 -13.78 5.90 -11.27
C LEU A 204 -12.66 6.70 -11.94
N GLY A 205 -12.89 8.01 -12.09
CA GLY A 205 -11.92 8.94 -12.65
C GLY A 205 -10.87 9.43 -11.65
N PRO A 206 -9.85 10.19 -12.12
CA PRO A 206 -8.77 10.73 -11.29
C PRO A 206 -9.21 11.46 -10.02
N ASN A 207 -10.36 12.15 -10.05
CA ASN A 207 -10.87 12.88 -8.88
C ASN A 207 -11.36 11.96 -7.76
N ASP A 208 -11.75 10.73 -8.09
CA ASP A 208 -12.52 9.84 -7.22
C ASP A 208 -11.79 8.57 -6.79
N ARG A 209 -10.51 8.46 -7.13
CA ARG A 209 -9.60 7.39 -6.68
C ARG A 209 -8.14 7.87 -6.68
N LEU A 210 -7.20 6.99 -6.34
CA LEU A 210 -5.77 7.30 -6.42
C LEU A 210 -5.40 7.64 -7.86
N ASP A 211 -4.58 8.67 -8.03
CA ASP A 211 -4.10 9.16 -9.32
C ASP A 211 -2.71 9.80 -9.19
N GLU A 212 -1.92 9.79 -10.27
CA GLU A 212 -0.56 10.34 -10.28
C GLU A 212 -0.55 11.84 -10.00
N SER A 213 -1.64 12.55 -10.34
CA SER A 213 -1.75 13.99 -10.15
C SER A 213 -1.90 14.44 -8.69
N ASP A 214 -2.08 13.50 -7.75
CA ASP A 214 -2.37 13.77 -6.33
C ASP A 214 -1.17 14.29 -5.53
N ALA A 215 0.05 13.95 -5.95
CA ALA A 215 1.29 14.35 -5.28
C ALA A 215 2.38 14.76 -6.28
N ASP A 216 3.55 15.15 -5.78
CA ASP A 216 4.72 15.39 -6.61
C ASP A 216 5.25 14.08 -7.21
N PHE A 217 5.09 12.96 -6.49
CA PHE A 217 5.44 11.63 -6.96
C PHE A 217 4.46 10.59 -6.39
N VAL A 218 4.10 9.60 -7.21
CA VAL A 218 3.17 8.53 -6.84
C VAL A 218 3.73 7.23 -7.38
N ASP A 219 3.95 6.25 -6.51
CA ASP A 219 4.36 4.91 -6.91
C ASP A 219 3.41 3.85 -6.35
N VAL A 220 3.14 2.82 -7.15
CA VAL A 220 2.14 1.80 -6.85
C VAL A 220 2.77 0.42 -6.97
N ILE A 221 2.49 -0.44 -6.00
CA ILE A 221 2.92 -1.83 -5.97
C ILE A 221 1.67 -2.70 -6.05
N ASP A 222 1.48 -3.33 -7.20
CA ASP A 222 0.31 -4.13 -7.53
C ASP A 222 0.63 -5.62 -7.45
N THR A 223 -0.15 -6.33 -6.66
CA THR A 223 0.03 -7.76 -6.37
C THR A 223 -1.24 -8.59 -6.51
N ASN A 224 -2.43 -7.96 -6.63
CA ASN A 224 -3.69 -8.67 -6.82
C ASN A 224 -4.73 -7.89 -7.66
N ILE A 225 -4.35 -7.47 -8.87
CA ILE A 225 -5.08 -6.52 -9.73
C ILE A 225 -6.50 -6.94 -10.17
N ASP A 226 -6.78 -8.25 -10.24
CA ASP A 226 -8.12 -8.78 -10.59
C ASP A 226 -8.90 -9.29 -9.37
N GLY A 227 -8.29 -9.32 -8.19
CA GLY A 227 -8.95 -9.70 -6.95
C GLY A 227 -9.42 -8.47 -6.19
N TYR A 228 -8.70 -8.11 -5.12
CA TYR A 228 -8.99 -6.91 -4.34
C TYR A 228 -8.28 -5.66 -4.84
N GLY A 229 -7.18 -5.78 -5.60
CA GLY A 229 -6.47 -4.65 -6.20
C GLY A 229 -7.14 -4.13 -7.49
N MET A 230 -6.48 -3.21 -8.20
CA MET A 230 -6.93 -2.74 -9.52
C MET A 230 -5.79 -2.76 -10.55
N ALA A 231 -6.13 -3.06 -11.80
CA ALA A 231 -5.15 -3.13 -12.89
C ALA A 231 -4.72 -1.77 -13.43
N ALA A 232 -5.53 -0.72 -13.25
CA ALA A 232 -5.27 0.59 -13.81
C ALA A 232 -3.93 1.16 -13.29
N PRO A 233 -3.05 1.67 -14.17
CA PRO A 233 -1.82 2.32 -13.74
C PRO A 233 -2.15 3.73 -13.22
N VAL A 234 -2.15 3.89 -11.90
CA VAL A 234 -2.58 5.14 -11.24
C VAL A 234 -1.46 5.95 -10.61
N GLY A 235 -0.21 5.51 -10.76
CA GLY A 235 0.98 6.24 -10.32
C GLY A 235 1.85 6.70 -11.48
N HIS A 236 2.84 7.52 -11.16
CA HIS A 236 3.94 7.84 -12.07
C HIS A 236 4.78 6.58 -12.36
N VAL A 237 4.93 5.71 -11.36
CA VAL A 237 5.63 4.42 -11.46
C VAL A 237 4.73 3.32 -10.91
N ASN A 238 4.45 2.29 -11.72
CA ASN A 238 3.52 1.21 -11.38
C ASN A 238 4.24 -0.13 -11.48
N PHE A 239 4.33 -0.86 -10.37
CA PHE A 239 5.05 -2.12 -10.26
C PHE A 239 4.07 -3.30 -10.20
N TYR A 240 3.96 -4.07 -11.27
CA TYR A 240 3.16 -5.28 -11.35
C TYR A 240 4.03 -6.48 -10.94
N VAL A 241 3.92 -6.89 -9.69
CA VAL A 241 4.76 -7.94 -9.13
C VAL A 241 4.29 -9.30 -9.61
N ASN A 242 5.18 -10.07 -10.24
CA ASN A 242 4.90 -11.38 -10.82
C ASN A 242 3.72 -11.38 -11.82
N GLY A 243 3.45 -10.22 -12.45
CA GLY A 243 2.31 -10.01 -13.34
C GLY A 243 1.10 -9.36 -12.67
N GLY A 244 1.13 -9.19 -11.34
CA GLY A 244 0.14 -8.44 -10.58
C GLY A 244 -1.11 -9.21 -10.17
N GLU A 245 -1.31 -10.47 -10.59
CA GLU A 245 -2.54 -11.22 -10.32
C GLU A 245 -2.46 -12.09 -9.07
N PHE A 246 -1.50 -13.01 -9.07
CA PHE A 246 -1.30 -13.99 -8.02
C PHE A 246 0.16 -14.03 -7.59
N GLN A 247 0.37 -14.12 -6.28
CA GLN A 247 1.71 -14.12 -5.72
C GLN A 247 2.14 -15.53 -5.33
N PRO A 248 3.44 -15.84 -5.43
CA PRO A 248 3.99 -17.11 -4.98
C PRO A 248 3.57 -17.43 -3.53
N GLY A 249 2.96 -18.61 -3.34
CA GLY A 249 2.54 -19.13 -2.04
C GLY A 249 3.61 -20.01 -1.39
N ASP A 250 3.33 -20.42 -0.14
CA ASP A 250 4.19 -21.37 0.59
C ASP A 250 4.10 -22.79 0.00
N ILE A 251 2.96 -23.14 -0.61
CA ILE A 251 2.78 -24.38 -1.36
C ILE A 251 3.30 -24.16 -2.78
N PHE A 252 4.39 -24.83 -3.13
CA PHE A 252 5.15 -24.57 -4.36
C PHE A 252 4.36 -24.64 -5.68
N TRP A 253 3.34 -25.50 -5.76
CA TRP A 253 2.53 -25.72 -6.96
C TRP A 253 1.21 -24.95 -6.94
N ALA A 254 0.92 -24.20 -5.88
CA ALA A 254 -0.29 -23.42 -5.74
C ALA A 254 0.05 -21.94 -5.43
N PRO A 255 -0.46 -20.96 -6.20
CA PRO A 255 -0.38 -19.57 -5.78
C PRO A 255 -1.07 -19.39 -4.42
N CYS A 256 -0.74 -18.33 -3.70
CA CYS A 256 -1.55 -18.00 -2.54
C CYS A 256 -2.88 -17.36 -2.94
N ASP A 257 -3.86 -17.39 -2.03
CA ASP A 257 -5.21 -16.89 -2.27
C ASP A 257 -5.26 -15.37 -2.51
N VAL A 258 -6.46 -14.87 -2.80
CA VAL A 258 -6.72 -13.44 -3.10
C VAL A 258 -6.24 -12.54 -1.97
N ILE A 259 -6.54 -12.88 -0.71
CA ILE A 259 -6.12 -12.11 0.47
C ILE A 259 -4.60 -12.10 0.60
N CYS A 260 -3.95 -13.25 0.49
CA CYS A 260 -2.49 -13.33 0.58
C CYS A 260 -1.81 -12.53 -0.53
N SER A 261 -2.32 -12.64 -1.76
CA SER A 261 -1.81 -11.89 -2.91
C SER A 261 -1.99 -10.39 -2.68
N HIS A 262 -3.13 -9.95 -2.13
CA HIS A 262 -3.39 -8.56 -1.80
C HIS A 262 -2.42 -8.00 -0.73
N ILE A 263 -2.20 -8.77 0.35
CA ILE A 263 -1.29 -8.37 1.44
C ILE A 263 0.20 -8.45 1.03
N ARG A 264 0.53 -9.15 -0.07
CA ARG A 264 1.91 -9.30 -0.51
C ARG A 264 2.57 -7.96 -0.83
N ALA A 265 1.84 -6.98 -1.40
CA ALA A 265 2.37 -5.63 -1.64
C ALA A 265 2.96 -4.99 -0.37
N PHE A 266 2.28 -5.15 0.77
CA PHE A 266 2.78 -4.68 2.07
C PHE A 266 4.10 -5.37 2.45
N THR A 267 4.15 -6.69 2.35
CA THR A 267 5.36 -7.44 2.74
C THR A 267 6.54 -7.19 1.81
N ILE A 268 6.29 -6.99 0.51
CA ILE A 268 7.30 -6.60 -0.48
C ILE A 268 7.81 -5.20 -0.16
N TRP A 269 6.93 -4.25 0.15
CA TRP A 269 7.33 -2.90 0.54
C TRP A 269 8.24 -2.92 1.78
N ILE A 270 7.85 -3.64 2.83
CA ILE A 270 8.70 -3.81 4.03
C ILE A 270 10.05 -4.44 3.66
N ALA A 271 10.06 -5.49 2.83
CA ALA A 271 11.30 -6.13 2.41
C ALA A 271 12.20 -5.20 1.59
N ALA A 272 11.62 -4.36 0.73
CA ALA A 272 12.33 -3.37 -0.07
C ALA A 272 12.94 -2.26 0.79
N LEU A 273 12.22 -1.79 1.82
CA LEU A 273 12.75 -0.85 2.81
C LEU A 273 13.94 -1.42 3.60
N LEU A 274 13.90 -2.72 3.90
CA LEU A 274 14.98 -3.42 4.61
C LEU A 274 16.15 -3.80 3.70
N ASN A 275 15.94 -3.85 2.38
CA ASN A 275 16.95 -4.24 1.38
C ASN A 275 16.95 -3.24 0.22
N PRO A 276 17.48 -2.01 0.44
CA PRO A 276 17.51 -0.98 -0.60
C PRO A 276 18.20 -1.49 -1.87
N ASN A 277 17.64 -1.14 -3.03
CA ASN A 277 18.16 -1.47 -4.36
C ASN A 277 18.07 -2.95 -4.78
N SER A 278 17.44 -3.82 -3.98
CA SER A 278 17.37 -5.26 -4.29
C SER A 278 16.17 -5.66 -5.16
N PHE A 279 15.07 -4.90 -5.11
CA PHE A 279 13.87 -5.16 -5.90
C PHE A 279 13.94 -4.40 -7.22
N ILE A 280 14.63 -4.98 -8.20
CA ILE A 280 14.86 -4.38 -9.51
C ILE A 280 13.74 -4.84 -10.46
N ALA A 281 12.99 -3.87 -10.98
CA ALA A 281 11.88 -4.09 -11.91
C ALA A 281 12.28 -3.62 -13.32
N MET A 282 11.74 -4.26 -14.35
CA MET A 282 11.96 -3.90 -15.76
C MET A 282 10.75 -3.24 -16.38
N LYS A 283 10.98 -2.26 -17.26
CA LYS A 283 9.93 -1.48 -17.90
C LYS A 283 9.20 -2.29 -18.98
N CYS A 284 7.89 -2.30 -18.91
CA CYS A 284 6.97 -2.83 -19.91
C CYS A 284 6.29 -1.69 -20.67
N ASP A 285 5.78 -1.96 -21.87
CA ASP A 285 5.04 -0.97 -22.66
C ASP A 285 3.56 -0.91 -22.27
N SER A 286 3.04 -1.97 -21.64
CA SER A 286 1.65 -2.01 -21.17
C SER A 286 1.47 -2.89 -19.93
N VAL A 287 0.32 -2.72 -19.26
CA VAL A 287 -0.11 -3.59 -18.16
C VAL A 287 -0.26 -5.03 -18.64
N GLN A 288 -0.76 -5.22 -19.87
CA GLN A 288 -0.92 -6.56 -20.44
C GLN A 288 0.42 -7.27 -20.66
N GLU A 289 1.45 -6.55 -21.10
CA GLU A 289 2.80 -7.11 -21.24
C GLU A 289 3.40 -7.46 -19.87
N ALA A 290 3.19 -6.61 -18.86
CA ALA A 290 3.60 -6.91 -17.50
C ALA A 290 2.89 -8.15 -16.94
N ARG A 291 1.58 -8.28 -17.19
CA ARG A 291 0.75 -9.44 -16.83
C ARG A 291 1.25 -10.72 -17.48
N ASN A 292 1.50 -10.67 -18.79
CA ASN A 292 2.00 -11.81 -19.57
C ASN A 292 3.48 -12.11 -19.34
N LYS A 293 4.21 -11.22 -18.63
CA LYS A 293 5.65 -11.33 -18.37
C LYS A 293 6.47 -11.31 -19.66
N ASP A 294 6.07 -10.47 -20.59
CA ASP A 294 6.67 -10.39 -21.94
C ASP A 294 7.64 -9.20 -22.10
N CYS A 295 8.16 -8.66 -21.00
CA CYS A 295 9.00 -7.44 -21.00
C CYS A 295 10.50 -7.70 -21.12
N PHE A 296 10.91 -8.95 -21.37
CA PHE A 296 12.33 -9.38 -21.31
C PHE A 296 13.14 -9.06 -22.58
N ASP A 297 12.48 -8.71 -23.69
CA ASP A 297 13.12 -8.63 -25.01
C ASP A 297 13.86 -7.29 -25.25
N LYS A 298 13.76 -6.32 -24.32
CA LYS A 298 14.40 -5.00 -24.43
C LYS A 298 15.87 -5.06 -24.00
N ASN A 299 16.79 -4.60 -24.86
CA ASN A 299 18.23 -4.61 -24.60
C ASN A 299 18.89 -3.25 -24.92
N PRO A 300 19.43 -2.50 -23.94
CA PRO A 300 19.40 -2.81 -22.50
C PRO A 300 17.99 -2.62 -21.90
N PRO A 301 17.62 -3.37 -20.85
CA PRO A 301 16.35 -3.15 -20.17
C PRO A 301 16.38 -1.82 -19.42
N VAL A 302 15.32 -1.01 -19.56
CA VAL A 302 15.08 0.14 -18.68
C VAL A 302 14.56 -0.41 -17.35
N THR A 303 15.18 -0.01 -16.24
CA THR A 303 14.85 -0.53 -14.92
C THR A 303 14.46 0.57 -13.95
N ASN A 304 13.74 0.18 -12.90
CA ASN A 304 13.49 1.00 -11.73
C ASN A 304 13.52 0.10 -10.48
N ILE A 305 13.52 0.69 -9.29
CA ILE A 305 13.69 -0.01 -8.02
C ILE A 305 12.44 0.20 -7.17
N VAL A 306 11.88 -0.86 -6.60
CA VAL A 306 10.84 -0.72 -5.56
C VAL A 306 11.48 -0.28 -4.25
N GLY A 307 10.96 0.78 -3.63
CA GLY A 307 11.37 1.27 -2.32
C GLY A 307 11.61 2.77 -2.27
N LEU A 308 12.32 3.27 -1.26
CA LEU A 308 12.58 4.71 -1.14
C LEU A 308 13.44 5.28 -2.28
N ASN A 309 14.24 4.43 -2.94
CA ASN A 309 15.15 4.79 -4.03
C ASN A 309 14.54 4.66 -5.43
N THR A 310 13.21 4.53 -5.55
CA THR A 310 12.54 4.59 -6.87
C THR A 310 13.01 5.83 -7.63
N ASP A 311 13.49 5.65 -8.86
CA ASP A 311 13.85 6.76 -9.73
C ASP A 311 12.58 7.48 -10.18
N LYS A 312 12.43 8.71 -9.70
CA LYS A 312 11.26 9.55 -9.93
C LYS A 312 11.18 10.11 -11.35
N ASN A 313 12.23 9.97 -12.16
CA ASN A 313 12.23 10.47 -13.55
C ASN A 313 11.89 9.37 -14.55
N VAL A 314 11.92 8.10 -14.14
CA VAL A 314 11.66 6.95 -15.01
C VAL A 314 10.24 6.44 -14.77
N HIS A 315 9.28 7.13 -15.36
CA HIS A 315 7.86 6.81 -15.25
C HIS A 315 7.47 5.60 -16.10
N GLY A 316 6.34 5.00 -15.76
CA GLY A 316 5.66 3.98 -16.57
C GLY A 316 5.28 2.73 -15.80
N ILE A 317 5.20 1.63 -16.54
CA ILE A 317 4.76 0.33 -16.07
C ILE A 317 5.98 -0.58 -15.97
N PHE A 318 6.10 -1.26 -14.84
CA PHE A 318 7.24 -2.12 -14.54
C PHE A 318 6.78 -3.49 -14.08
N TYR A 319 7.39 -4.53 -14.63
CA TYR A 319 7.27 -5.89 -14.14
C TYR A 319 8.38 -6.17 -13.12
N LEU A 320 8.00 -6.78 -11.99
CA LEU A 320 8.94 -7.18 -10.93
C LEU A 320 8.79 -8.67 -10.61
N ALA A 321 9.80 -9.47 -10.93
CA ALA A 321 9.86 -10.86 -10.48
C ALA A 321 10.29 -10.96 -9.00
N THR A 322 9.58 -11.78 -8.23
CA THR A 322 9.91 -12.13 -6.84
C THR A 322 9.79 -13.63 -6.61
N SER A 323 10.48 -14.12 -5.58
CA SER A 323 10.33 -15.50 -5.08
C SER A 323 9.35 -15.55 -3.91
N ASN A 324 8.90 -16.76 -3.53
CA ASN A 324 8.09 -16.96 -2.32
C ASN A 324 8.89 -16.86 -1.01
N ASN A 325 10.22 -16.92 -1.06
CA ASN A 325 11.05 -16.95 0.14
C ASN A 325 11.49 -15.55 0.53
N PHE A 326 11.20 -15.13 1.76
CA PHE A 326 11.75 -13.89 2.32
C PHE A 326 13.30 -13.90 2.20
N PRO A 327 13.95 -12.85 1.68
CA PRO A 327 13.46 -11.48 1.48
C PRO A 327 12.79 -11.18 0.12
N TYR A 328 12.30 -12.19 -0.60
CA TYR A 328 11.51 -12.17 -1.84
C TYR A 328 12.25 -11.68 -3.08
N PHE A 329 13.14 -10.70 -2.98
CA PHE A 329 13.82 -10.11 -4.12
C PHE A 329 14.66 -11.11 -4.92
N MET A 330 14.77 -10.86 -6.22
CA MET A 330 15.60 -11.65 -7.13
C MET A 330 16.81 -10.87 -7.67
N GLY A 331 16.88 -9.55 -7.43
CA GLY A 331 17.92 -8.69 -7.98
C GLY A 331 17.99 -8.81 -9.51
N LEU A 332 19.21 -8.81 -10.06
CA LEU A 332 19.43 -8.94 -11.50
C LEU A 332 18.91 -10.26 -12.10
N LYS A 333 18.71 -11.31 -11.28
CA LYS A 333 18.13 -12.57 -11.77
C LYS A 333 16.68 -12.37 -12.22
N GLY A 334 15.94 -11.47 -11.57
CA GLY A 334 14.56 -11.15 -11.93
C GLY A 334 14.41 -10.48 -13.30
N LEU A 335 15.52 -10.06 -13.92
CA LEU A 335 15.53 -9.45 -15.25
C LEU A 335 15.69 -10.47 -16.38
N LYS A 336 15.70 -11.78 -16.09
CA LYS A 336 15.86 -12.82 -17.10
C LYS A 336 14.71 -13.82 -17.05
N LYS A 337 14.17 -14.14 -18.22
CA LYS A 337 12.96 -14.97 -18.39
C LYS A 337 13.10 -16.36 -17.76
N GLU A 338 14.29 -16.96 -17.79
CA GLU A 338 14.52 -18.30 -17.24
C GLU A 338 14.37 -18.38 -15.70
N PHE A 339 14.43 -17.24 -15.00
CA PHE A 339 14.23 -17.18 -13.55
C PHE A 339 12.83 -16.74 -13.15
N GLU A 340 11.93 -16.52 -14.10
CA GLU A 340 10.52 -16.25 -13.82
C GLU A 340 9.96 -17.39 -12.93
N PHE A 341 9.31 -17.03 -11.82
CA PHE A 341 9.00 -18.00 -10.77
C PHE A 341 8.12 -19.14 -11.27
N PHE A 342 7.02 -18.81 -11.96
CA PHE A 342 6.04 -19.81 -12.38
C PHE A 342 6.58 -20.70 -13.52
N ASP A 343 7.24 -20.11 -14.53
CA ASP A 343 7.85 -20.81 -15.66
C ASP A 343 9.03 -21.68 -15.23
N SER A 344 9.88 -21.18 -14.33
CA SER A 344 11.03 -21.94 -13.83
C SER A 344 10.59 -23.17 -13.02
N LYS A 345 9.47 -23.10 -12.30
CA LYS A 345 8.92 -24.23 -11.54
C LYS A 345 8.21 -25.25 -12.43
N LEU A 346 7.49 -24.80 -13.45
CA LEU A 346 6.88 -25.67 -14.47
C LEU A 346 7.94 -26.37 -15.35
N ASN A 347 9.07 -25.73 -15.63
CA ASN A 347 10.16 -26.35 -16.38
C ASN A 347 10.98 -27.33 -15.53
N LEU A 348 11.07 -27.13 -14.21
CA LEU A 348 11.66 -28.10 -13.29
C LEU A 348 10.84 -29.39 -13.23
N SER A 349 9.50 -29.31 -13.23
CA SER A 349 8.64 -30.52 -13.26
C SER A 349 8.83 -31.32 -14.54
N LYS A 350 8.97 -30.65 -15.70
CA LYS A 350 9.30 -31.27 -17.00
C LYS A 350 10.69 -31.91 -17.05
N ARG A 351 11.68 -31.36 -16.34
CA ARG A 351 13.02 -31.96 -16.26
C ARG A 351 13.03 -33.21 -15.37
N THR A 352 12.25 -33.23 -14.29
CA THR A 352 12.09 -34.44 -13.45
C THR A 352 11.31 -35.56 -14.13
N SER A 353 10.45 -35.26 -15.11
CA SER A 353 9.75 -36.29 -15.90
C SER A 353 10.59 -36.89 -17.04
N LEU A 354 11.75 -36.31 -17.35
CA LEU A 354 12.66 -36.79 -18.40
C LEU A 354 13.84 -37.61 -17.84
N SER A 355 13.89 -37.85 -16.53
CA SER A 355 14.91 -38.68 -15.87
C SER A 355 14.43 -40.09 -15.51
N TYR A 356 13.28 -40.52 -16.06
CA TYR A 356 12.73 -41.87 -15.93
C TYR A 356 12.34 -42.44 -17.29
N PHE A 357 13.25 -42.43 -18.26
CA PHE A 357 13.21 -43.29 -19.44
C PHE A 357 14.61 -43.69 -19.87
#